data_AF-A0A5C7Y110-F1
#
_entry.id   AF-A0A5C7Y110-F1
#
_cell.length_a   1.000
_cell.length_b   1.000
_cell.length_c   1.000
_cell.angle_alpha   90.00
_cell.angle_beta   90.00
_cell.angle_gamma   90.00
#
_symmetry.space_group_name_H-M   'P 1'
#
loop_
_entity.id
_entity.type
_entity.pdbx_description
1 polymer ?
#
loop_
_entity_poly.entity_id
_entity_poly.type
_entity_poly.pdbx_seq_one_letter_code
_entity_poly.pdbx_strand_id
1 'polypeptide(L)'
;MEVAGVLVHVRCGSGVWMGGGHCALLQGWAIRSRLDQSTDEQYDTTPSIRHSVALRARFATIPGVTTTEVLHIDPRVIRTRVAVLTAAREVLVDEGWEGVTVARVAERSGYARTTLYRHWPQRLDLLRDLIREEATVAHSVPGGELRADLVAEVEAFRSAMTAAGLGRAMIAIGQHAREDPEVAELNSALRVEGSRVLDEIIEHGITRGLLRPDAGAGATVSMLVGPVLFRYLFEPEGLTASFVEGVVDRFIEAFAIDVEGEQ
;
A
#
# COMPACT_ATOMS: atom_id res chain seq x y z
N MET A 1 11.42 17.90 14.13
CA MET A 1 11.69 17.03 12.97
C MET A 1 10.36 16.44 12.56
N GLU A 2 9.67 17.12 11.66
CA GLU A 2 8.28 16.84 11.31
C GLU A 2 8.26 16.47 9.82
N VAL A 3 7.89 15.23 9.51
CA VAL A 3 7.80 14.72 8.14
C VAL A 3 6.34 14.87 7.71
N ALA A 4 6.04 15.91 6.93
CA ALA A 4 4.75 16.04 6.26
C ALA A 4 4.79 15.25 4.95
N GLY A 5 4.12 14.09 4.90
CA GLY A 5 3.89 13.35 3.67
C GLY A 5 2.83 14.04 2.82
N VAL A 6 3.16 14.31 1.54
CA VAL A 6 2.23 14.87 0.56
C VAL A 6 1.88 13.75 -0.42
N LEU A 7 0.59 13.38 -0.51
CA LEU A 7 0.07 12.48 -1.53
C LEU A 7 -0.56 13.31 -2.65
N VAL A 8 -0.08 13.14 -3.89
CA VAL A 8 -0.59 13.85 -5.08
C VAL A 8 -1.42 12.89 -5.91
N HIS A 9 -2.64 13.30 -6.27
CA HIS A 9 -3.47 12.60 -7.25
C HIS A 9 -3.74 13.52 -8.44
N VAL A 10 -3.37 13.07 -9.64
CA VAL A 10 -3.57 13.80 -10.89
C VAL A 10 -4.80 13.25 -11.58
N ARG A 11 -5.86 14.06 -11.73
CA ARG A 11 -7.07 13.70 -12.47
C ARG A 11 -7.01 14.34 -13.86
N CYS A 12 -6.98 13.53 -14.92
CA CYS A 12 -6.98 14.04 -16.29
C CYS A 12 -8.42 14.41 -16.70
N GLY A 13 -8.61 15.67 -17.08
CA GLY A 13 -9.89 16.19 -17.57
C GLY A 13 -10.29 15.56 -18.90
N SER A 14 -11.58 15.31 -19.05
CA SER A 14 -12.28 14.64 -20.15
C SER A 14 -12.07 15.27 -21.53
N GLY A 15 -11.87 14.44 -22.56
CA GLY A 15 -12.39 14.70 -23.90
C GLY A 15 -11.45 14.44 -25.09
N VAL A 16 -11.67 13.29 -25.74
CA VAL A 16 -11.35 12.96 -27.15
C VAL A 16 -9.93 12.49 -27.49
N TRP A 17 -9.86 11.25 -27.97
CA TRP A 17 -8.70 10.51 -28.47
C TRP A 17 -8.31 10.92 -29.90
N MET A 18 -7.01 11.16 -30.12
CA MET A 18 -6.32 10.71 -31.34
C MET A 18 -4.79 10.78 -31.14
N GLY A 19 -4.12 9.62 -31.23
CA GLY A 19 -2.72 9.51 -31.64
C GLY A 19 -1.62 9.71 -30.60
N GLY A 20 -1.20 8.61 -29.98
CA GLY A 20 0.22 8.24 -29.86
C GLY A 20 1.14 9.05 -28.94
N GLY A 21 1.30 8.55 -27.71
CA GLY A 21 2.52 8.62 -26.90
C GLY A 21 2.92 10.00 -26.37
N HIS A 22 2.97 10.17 -25.05
CA HIS A 22 3.86 11.08 -24.27
C HIS A 22 3.31 11.44 -22.87
N CYS A 23 2.14 10.93 -22.44
CA CYS A 23 1.57 11.31 -21.12
C CYS A 23 1.97 10.43 -19.92
N ALA A 24 2.68 9.31 -20.11
CA ALA A 24 2.89 8.33 -19.03
C ALA A 24 4.18 8.50 -18.19
N LEU A 25 5.06 9.47 -18.50
CA LEU A 25 6.43 9.49 -17.94
C LEU A 25 6.67 10.44 -16.75
N LEU A 26 5.63 10.99 -16.09
CA LEU A 26 5.81 11.96 -14.99
C LEU A 26 5.14 11.57 -13.65
N GLN A 27 4.78 10.30 -13.45
CA GLN A 27 4.09 9.86 -12.22
C GLN A 27 4.99 9.37 -11.07
N GLY A 28 6.31 9.37 -11.20
CA GLY A 28 7.15 9.01 -10.07
C GLY A 28 8.57 9.48 -10.26
N TRP A 29 8.96 10.56 -9.58
CA TRP A 29 10.35 10.88 -9.23
C TRP A 29 10.38 12.15 -8.39
N ALA A 30 10.53 12.03 -7.05
CA ALA A 30 11.19 13.03 -6.18
C ALA A 30 11.08 12.69 -4.67
N ILE A 31 11.59 11.55 -4.19
CA ILE A 31 11.89 11.39 -2.75
C ILE A 31 13.19 10.60 -2.56
N ARG A 32 14.33 11.26 -2.79
CA ARG A 32 15.61 11.11 -2.06
C ARG A 32 16.73 11.81 -2.82
N SER A 33 17.16 12.97 -2.34
CA SER A 33 18.58 13.33 -2.31
C SER A 33 18.80 14.58 -1.44
N ARG A 34 19.91 14.58 -0.71
CA ARG A 34 20.50 15.67 0.10
C ARG A 34 19.96 15.87 1.53
N LEU A 35 20.43 15.00 2.42
CA LEU A 35 20.91 15.41 3.74
C LEU A 35 22.37 14.95 3.87
N ASP A 36 23.28 15.77 3.37
CA ASP A 36 24.65 15.86 3.86
C ASP A 36 25.16 17.26 3.51
N GLN A 37 25.25 18.13 4.52
CA GLN A 37 26.46 18.87 4.87
C GLN A 37 26.16 19.90 5.98
N SER A 38 26.98 19.80 7.02
CA SER A 38 27.12 20.65 8.19
C SER A 38 27.44 22.12 7.87
N THR A 39 26.97 23.05 8.71
CA THR A 39 27.83 23.98 9.50
C THR A 39 26.99 24.79 10.49
N ASP A 40 27.30 24.57 11.77
CA ASP A 40 27.61 25.56 12.83
C ASP A 40 27.11 27.02 12.65
N GLU A 41 26.23 27.50 13.53
CA GLU A 41 26.40 28.77 14.27
C GLU A 41 25.24 29.07 15.25
N GLN A 42 25.64 29.23 16.53
CA GLN A 42 25.16 30.20 17.53
C GLN A 42 23.72 30.21 18.05
N TYR A 43 23.61 29.88 19.34
CA TYR A 43 22.52 30.22 20.25
C TYR A 43 22.38 31.74 20.40
N ASP A 44 21.18 32.27 20.11
CA ASP A 44 20.66 33.48 20.76
C ASP A 44 19.19 33.28 21.17
N THR A 45 18.89 33.81 22.34
CA THR A 45 17.68 33.64 23.13
C THR A 45 16.63 34.74 22.84
N THR A 46 15.35 34.35 22.94
CA THR A 46 14.12 35.18 23.19
C THR A 46 13.14 35.30 21.99
N PRO A 47 11.80 35.21 22.22
CA PRO A 47 10.87 34.67 21.24
C PRO A 47 9.96 35.74 20.60
N SER A 48 9.94 35.81 19.28
CA SER A 48 8.73 36.03 18.48
C SER A 48 9.09 35.86 17.01
N ILE A 49 8.11 35.46 16.20
CA ILE A 49 7.96 35.68 14.75
C ILE A 49 7.49 34.38 14.08
N ARG A 50 6.27 34.49 13.57
CA ARG A 50 5.58 33.56 12.67
C ARG A 50 6.51 33.16 11.54
N HIS A 51 6.84 31.88 11.42
CA HIS A 51 7.54 31.36 10.24
C HIS A 51 6.58 30.54 9.38
N SER A 52 6.01 31.21 8.39
CA SER A 52 5.55 30.57 7.16
C SER A 52 6.79 30.13 6.36
N VAL A 53 7.07 28.84 6.31
CA VAL A 53 8.13 28.29 5.46
C VAL A 53 7.60 28.21 4.03
N ALA A 54 7.98 29.18 3.20
CA ALA A 54 7.69 29.17 1.77
C ALA A 54 8.75 28.31 1.05
N LEU A 55 8.41 27.05 0.74
CA LEU A 55 9.21 26.24 -0.18
C LEU A 55 9.02 26.82 -1.60
N ARG A 56 10.04 27.51 -2.13
CA ARG A 56 10.07 27.91 -3.54
C ARG A 56 10.48 26.70 -4.40
N ALA A 57 9.52 25.86 -4.76
CA ALA A 57 9.68 24.95 -5.89
C ALA A 57 9.55 25.77 -7.19
N ARG A 58 10.62 25.86 -7.97
CA ARG A 58 10.56 26.41 -9.35
C ARG A 58 9.90 25.37 -10.25
N PHE A 59 8.58 25.38 -10.33
CA PHE A 59 7.87 24.69 -11.41
C PHE A 59 7.78 25.61 -12.63
N ALA A 60 8.13 25.08 -13.80
CA ALA A 60 7.89 25.75 -15.06
C ALA A 60 6.38 25.99 -15.23
N THR A 61 5.98 27.25 -15.40
CA THR A 61 4.57 27.63 -15.53
C THR A 61 4.00 27.08 -16.84
N ILE A 62 3.20 26.02 -16.77
CA ILE A 62 2.34 25.60 -17.90
C ILE A 62 1.13 26.54 -17.89
N PRO A 63 0.86 27.30 -18.97
CA PRO A 63 -0.33 28.15 -19.03
C PRO A 63 -1.59 27.29 -19.10
N GLY A 64 -2.51 27.45 -18.13
CA GLY A 64 -3.82 26.79 -18.09
C GLY A 64 -4.10 25.92 -16.86
N VAL A 65 -3.12 25.69 -15.97
CA VAL A 65 -3.35 24.96 -14.71
C VAL A 65 -3.69 25.95 -13.60
N THR A 66 -4.99 26.16 -13.36
CA THR A 66 -5.47 26.97 -12.25
C THR A 66 -5.60 26.10 -11.01
N THR A 67 -4.66 26.29 -10.07
CA THR A 67 -4.74 25.97 -8.63
C THR A 67 -4.96 24.48 -8.27
N THR A 68 -3.88 23.81 -7.86
CA THR A 68 -3.95 22.61 -7.02
C THR A 68 -4.57 22.99 -5.68
N GLU A 69 -5.82 22.60 -5.45
CA GLU A 69 -6.47 22.71 -4.15
C GLU A 69 -5.80 21.72 -3.19
N VAL A 70 -4.89 22.22 -2.36
CA VAL A 70 -4.28 21.45 -1.27
C VAL A 70 -5.36 21.25 -0.22
N LEU A 71 -5.94 20.05 -0.13
CA LEU A 71 -6.84 19.66 0.96
C LEU A 71 -6.08 19.81 2.29
N HIS A 72 -6.37 20.88 3.02
CA HIS A 72 -5.80 21.13 4.34
C HIS A 72 -6.50 20.24 5.38
N ILE A 73 -5.98 19.03 5.58
CA ILE A 73 -6.46 18.13 6.63
C ILE A 73 -5.91 18.60 7.98
N ASP A 74 -6.78 18.80 8.98
CA ASP A 74 -6.36 19.16 10.34
C ASP A 74 -5.39 18.10 10.91
N PRO A 75 -4.16 18.48 11.30
CA PRO A 75 -3.17 17.56 11.87
C PRO A 75 -3.67 16.74 13.07
N ARG A 76 -4.65 17.26 13.82
CA ARG A 76 -5.28 16.55 14.94
C ARG A 76 -6.11 15.36 14.48
N VAL A 77 -6.75 15.47 13.31
CA VAL A 77 -7.54 14.37 12.71
C VAL A 77 -6.59 13.25 12.28
N ILE A 78 -5.46 13.60 11.66
CA ILE A 78 -4.43 12.62 11.27
C ILE A 78 -3.89 11.89 12.50
N ARG A 79 -3.48 12.62 13.55
CA ARG A 79 -3.00 12.02 14.80
C ARG A 79 -4.01 11.09 15.45
N THR A 80 -5.28 11.51 15.49
CA THR A 80 -6.36 10.70 16.07
C THR A 80 -6.56 9.42 15.27
N ARG A 81 -6.54 9.53 13.93
CA ARG A 81 -6.66 8.37 13.03
C ARG A 81 -5.54 7.36 13.25
N VAL A 82 -4.29 7.79 13.22
CA VAL A 82 -3.13 6.90 13.43
C VAL A 82 -3.21 6.21 14.80
N ALA A 83 -3.56 6.94 15.87
CA ALA A 83 -3.67 6.37 17.21
C ALA A 83 -4.81 5.34 17.31
N VAL A 84 -5.96 5.61 16.68
CA VAL A 84 -7.11 4.70 16.67
C VAL A 84 -6.81 3.45 15.85
N LEU A 85 -6.19 3.57 14.67
CA LEU A 85 -5.83 2.42 13.84
C LEU A 85 -4.71 1.59 14.46
N THR A 86 -3.76 2.21 15.15
CA THR A 86 -2.77 1.50 15.98
C THR A 86 -3.45 0.68 17.07
N ALA A 87 -4.38 1.28 17.81
CA ALA A 87 -5.15 0.56 18.83
C ALA A 87 -6.03 -0.56 18.23
N ALA A 88 -6.59 -0.35 17.03
CA ALA A 88 -7.36 -1.37 16.32
C ALA A 88 -6.48 -2.57 15.92
N ARG A 89 -5.26 -2.31 15.43
CA ARG A 89 -4.25 -3.34 15.16
C ARG A 89 -3.92 -4.14 16.42
N GLU A 90 -3.67 -3.47 17.54
CA GLU A 90 -3.38 -4.15 18.80
C GLU A 90 -4.54 -5.03 19.27
N VAL A 91 -5.78 -4.53 19.20
CA VAL A 91 -6.96 -5.34 19.52
C VAL A 91 -7.09 -6.52 18.57
N LEU A 92 -6.82 -6.34 17.27
CA LEU A 92 -6.85 -7.41 16.29
C LEU A 92 -5.79 -8.50 16.58
N VAL A 93 -4.62 -8.09 17.05
CA VAL A 93 -3.53 -9.00 17.45
C VAL A 93 -3.92 -9.80 18.69
N ASP A 94 -4.40 -9.11 19.72
CA ASP A 94 -4.65 -9.64 21.07
C ASP A 94 -5.95 -10.45 21.15
N GLU A 95 -7.00 -9.97 20.48
CA GLU A 95 -8.39 -10.46 20.63
C GLU A 95 -8.97 -11.02 19.32
N GLY A 96 -8.22 -10.93 18.21
CA GLY A 96 -8.63 -11.47 16.92
C GLY A 96 -9.72 -10.65 16.23
N TRP A 97 -10.24 -11.21 15.13
CA TRP A 97 -11.26 -10.58 14.30
C TRP A 97 -12.45 -10.08 15.14
N GLU A 98 -13.06 -10.95 15.96
CA GLU A 98 -14.26 -10.65 16.73
C GLU A 98 -14.06 -9.62 17.86
N GLY A 99 -12.84 -9.49 18.37
CA GLY A 99 -12.51 -8.49 19.40
C GLY A 99 -12.53 -7.05 18.87
N VAL A 100 -12.32 -6.85 17.57
CA VAL A 100 -12.25 -5.51 16.98
C VAL A 100 -13.64 -4.88 16.92
N THR A 101 -13.99 -4.12 17.96
CA THR A 101 -15.21 -3.31 17.99
C THR A 101 -14.86 -1.84 18.21
N VAL A 102 -15.71 -0.93 17.73
CA VAL A 102 -15.51 0.52 17.92
C VAL A 102 -15.40 0.88 19.41
N ALA A 103 -16.18 0.21 20.27
CA ALA A 103 -16.12 0.39 21.72
C ALA A 103 -14.79 -0.10 22.31
N ARG A 104 -14.31 -1.27 21.88
CA ARG A 104 -13.06 -1.85 22.37
C ARG A 104 -11.84 -1.03 21.95
N VAL A 105 -11.85 -0.55 20.70
CA VAL A 105 -10.79 0.32 20.19
C VAL A 105 -10.83 1.70 20.85
N ALA A 106 -12.01 2.22 21.21
CA ALA A 106 -12.10 3.45 22.01
C ALA A 106 -11.41 3.29 23.38
N GLU A 107 -11.68 2.17 24.06
CA GLU A 107 -11.03 1.85 25.35
C GLU A 107 -9.52 1.74 25.22
N ARG A 108 -9.03 1.04 24.19
CA ARG A 108 -7.60 0.83 23.96
C ARG A 108 -6.88 2.11 23.54
N SER A 109 -7.50 2.91 22.67
CA SER A 109 -6.91 4.16 22.14
C SER A 109 -6.97 5.34 23.12
N GLY A 110 -7.80 5.25 24.16
CA GLY A 110 -8.02 6.34 25.12
C GLY A 110 -8.88 7.50 24.59
N TYR A 111 -9.43 7.38 23.39
CA TYR A 111 -10.33 8.38 22.80
C TYR A 111 -11.80 8.09 23.14
N ALA A 112 -12.60 9.16 23.24
CA ALA A 112 -14.03 9.03 23.54
C ALA A 112 -14.77 8.24 22.44
N ARG A 113 -15.65 7.31 22.84
CA ARG A 113 -16.48 6.51 21.91
C ARG A 113 -17.23 7.39 20.90
N THR A 114 -17.76 8.54 21.33
CA THR A 114 -18.46 9.50 20.45
C THR A 114 -17.56 10.06 19.33
N THR A 115 -16.25 10.19 19.58
CA THR A 115 -15.28 10.61 18.57
C THR A 115 -15.07 9.51 17.55
N LEU A 116 -14.98 8.26 17.98
CA LEU A 116 -14.78 7.13 17.06
C LEU A 116 -16.05 6.86 16.24
N TYR A 117 -17.24 6.81 16.85
CA TYR A 117 -18.49 6.57 16.11
C TYR A 117 -18.79 7.63 15.04
N ARG A 118 -18.28 8.85 15.19
CA ARG A 118 -18.42 9.89 14.17
C ARG A 118 -17.59 9.59 12.91
N HIS A 119 -16.43 8.94 13.07
CA HIS A 119 -15.49 8.64 11.99
C HIS A 119 -15.65 7.21 11.46
N TRP A 120 -15.99 6.27 12.34
CA TRP A 120 -16.26 4.86 12.06
C TRP A 120 -17.59 4.45 12.71
N PRO A 121 -18.72 4.74 12.05
CA PRO A 121 -20.03 4.37 12.56
C PRO A 121 -20.17 2.86 12.75
N GLN A 122 -19.55 2.06 11.87
CA GLN A 122 -19.60 0.61 11.93
C GLN A 122 -18.20 0.00 12.14
N ARG A 123 -18.18 -1.21 12.70
CA ARG A 123 -16.96 -2.02 12.88
C ARG A 123 -16.22 -2.24 11.54
N LEU A 124 -16.96 -2.49 10.46
CA LEU A 124 -16.36 -2.73 9.14
C LEU A 124 -15.67 -1.49 8.57
N ASP A 125 -16.13 -0.28 8.89
CA ASP A 125 -15.45 0.95 8.45
C ASP A 125 -14.05 1.05 9.08
N LEU A 126 -13.95 0.74 10.38
CA LEU A 126 -12.69 0.74 11.10
C LEU A 126 -11.72 -0.30 10.54
N LEU A 127 -12.23 -1.49 10.23
CA LEU A 127 -11.44 -2.57 9.65
C LEU A 127 -10.99 -2.25 8.21
N ARG A 128 -11.86 -1.67 7.38
CA ARG A 128 -11.49 -1.19 6.03
C ARG A 128 -10.32 -0.22 6.10
N ASP A 129 -10.38 0.74 7.01
CA ASP A 129 -9.34 1.74 7.17
C ASP A 129 -8.04 1.16 7.73
N LEU A 130 -8.14 0.27 8.72
CA LEU A 130 -7.00 -0.45 9.26
C LEU A 130 -6.29 -1.20 8.13
N ILE A 131 -7.01 -2.03 7.38
CA ILE A 131 -6.36 -2.88 6.40
C ILE A 131 -5.83 -2.07 5.20
N ARG A 132 -6.46 -0.95 4.84
CA ARG A 132 -5.89 -0.03 3.84
C ARG A 132 -4.54 0.52 4.30
N GLU A 133 -4.41 0.90 5.57
CA GLU A 133 -3.15 1.37 6.14
C GLU A 133 -2.09 0.27 6.13
N GLU A 134 -2.47 -0.96 6.49
CA GLU A 134 -1.58 -2.14 6.43
C GLU A 134 -1.10 -2.44 5.01
N ALA A 135 -2.01 -2.49 4.05
CA ALA A 135 -1.71 -2.80 2.66
C ALA A 135 -0.75 -1.76 2.07
N THR A 136 -0.99 -0.47 2.34
CA THR A 136 -0.12 0.62 1.86
C THR A 136 1.32 0.49 2.35
N VAL A 137 1.53 -0.01 3.58
CA VAL A 137 2.87 -0.19 4.16
C VAL A 137 3.54 -1.48 3.67
N ALA A 138 2.77 -2.45 3.21
CA ALA A 138 3.25 -3.78 2.85
C ALA A 138 3.77 -3.90 1.42
N HIS A 139 3.69 -2.88 0.57
CA HIS A 139 4.12 -2.99 -0.83
C HIS A 139 5.59 -2.57 -1.06
N SER A 140 6.25 -3.26 -1.98
CA SER A 140 7.58 -2.92 -2.48
C SER A 140 7.51 -1.84 -3.57
N VAL A 141 8.62 -1.12 -3.79
CA VAL A 141 8.74 -0.17 -4.91
C VAL A 141 9.49 -0.86 -6.05
N PRO A 142 8.87 -1.06 -7.23
CA PRO A 142 9.53 -1.71 -8.35
C PRO A 142 10.82 -0.98 -8.79
N GLY A 143 11.93 -1.71 -8.85
CA GLY A 143 13.25 -1.25 -9.26
C GLY A 143 13.55 -1.49 -10.75
N GLY A 144 12.72 -2.24 -11.47
CA GLY A 144 12.80 -2.44 -12.92
C GLY A 144 13.45 -3.76 -13.35
N GLU A 145 13.82 -4.65 -12.43
CA GLU A 145 14.22 -6.02 -12.73
C GLU A 145 13.08 -6.95 -12.30
N LEU A 146 12.51 -7.70 -13.26
CA LEU A 146 11.26 -8.42 -13.07
C LEU A 146 11.32 -9.42 -11.91
N ARG A 147 12.39 -10.22 -11.82
CA ARG A 147 12.51 -11.23 -10.78
C ARG A 147 12.65 -10.58 -9.41
N ALA A 148 13.54 -9.59 -9.27
CA ALA A 148 13.76 -8.88 -8.03
C ALA A 148 12.48 -8.18 -7.54
N ASP A 149 11.73 -7.55 -8.44
CA ASP A 149 10.49 -6.86 -8.12
C ASP A 149 9.41 -7.85 -7.65
N LEU A 150 9.25 -8.99 -8.33
CA LEU A 150 8.32 -10.05 -7.91
C LEU A 150 8.71 -10.67 -6.56
N VAL A 151 10.00 -10.96 -6.34
CA VAL A 151 10.49 -11.50 -5.06
C VAL A 151 10.23 -10.51 -3.94
N ALA A 152 10.55 -9.22 -4.14
CA ALA A 152 10.36 -8.19 -3.13
C ALA A 152 8.88 -8.07 -2.75
N GLU A 153 7.98 -8.10 -3.73
CA GLU A 153 6.55 -7.94 -3.50
C GLU A 153 5.92 -9.16 -2.80
N VAL A 154 6.25 -10.38 -3.23
CA VAL A 154 5.75 -11.61 -2.58
C VAL A 154 6.34 -11.77 -1.18
N GLU A 155 7.59 -11.34 -0.95
CA GLU A 155 8.20 -11.32 0.38
C GLU A 155 7.52 -10.30 1.29
N ALA A 156 7.13 -9.15 0.76
CA ALA A 156 6.41 -8.15 1.52
C ALA A 156 5.00 -8.64 1.90
N PHE A 157 4.33 -9.37 1.00
CA PHE A 157 3.11 -10.11 1.32
C PHE A 157 3.33 -11.19 2.40
N ARG A 158 4.39 -12.00 2.31
CA ARG A 158 4.76 -12.99 3.34
C ARG A 158 4.98 -12.31 4.70
N SER A 159 5.71 -11.19 4.72
CA SER A 159 5.96 -10.41 5.91
C SER A 159 4.65 -9.91 6.53
N ALA A 160 3.74 -9.36 5.73
CA ALA A 160 2.41 -8.92 6.18
C ALA A 160 1.58 -10.08 6.75
N MET A 161 1.60 -11.26 6.12
CA MET A 161 0.90 -12.45 6.61
C MET A 161 1.45 -12.93 7.97
N THR A 162 2.76 -12.86 8.15
CA THR A 162 3.43 -13.29 9.40
C THR A 162 3.49 -12.19 10.46
N ALA A 163 3.23 -10.94 10.09
CA ALA A 163 3.08 -9.83 11.02
C ALA A 163 1.91 -10.12 11.97
N ALA A 164 2.12 -9.79 13.25
CA ALA A 164 1.20 -10.17 14.31
C ALA A 164 -0.25 -9.78 13.97
N GLY A 165 -1.16 -10.76 13.98
CA GLY A 165 -2.61 -10.57 13.84
C GLY A 165 -3.14 -10.41 12.41
N LEU A 166 -2.38 -9.83 11.48
CA LEU A 166 -2.89 -9.45 10.15
C LEU A 166 -3.25 -10.67 9.29
N GLY A 167 -2.37 -11.66 9.19
CA GLY A 167 -2.66 -12.90 8.45
C GLY A 167 -3.88 -13.64 9.00
N ARG A 168 -4.05 -13.69 10.33
CA ARG A 168 -5.24 -14.28 10.97
C ARG A 168 -6.51 -13.52 10.63
N ALA A 169 -6.44 -12.19 10.62
CA ALA A 169 -7.56 -11.32 10.26
C ALA A 169 -7.99 -11.52 8.81
N MET A 170 -7.05 -11.58 7.87
CA MET A 170 -7.34 -11.83 6.46
C MET A 170 -8.05 -13.18 6.25
N ILE A 171 -7.60 -14.23 6.95
CA ILE A 171 -8.25 -15.55 6.90
C ILE A 171 -9.68 -15.49 7.47
N ALA A 172 -9.88 -14.82 8.62
CA ALA A 172 -11.21 -14.64 9.19
C ALA A 172 -12.15 -13.89 8.23
N ILE A 173 -11.67 -12.80 7.62
CA ILE A 173 -12.42 -12.04 6.61
C ILE A 173 -12.82 -12.93 5.44
N GLY A 174 -11.89 -13.73 4.91
CA GLY A 174 -12.18 -14.66 3.82
C GLY A 174 -13.21 -15.73 4.20
N GLN A 175 -13.23 -16.18 5.46
CA GLN A 175 -14.25 -17.11 5.97
C GLN A 175 -15.63 -16.45 6.04
N HIS A 176 -15.72 -15.28 6.71
CA HIS A 176 -16.99 -14.56 6.90
C HIS A 176 -17.56 -13.99 5.59
N ALA A 177 -16.72 -13.65 4.63
CA ALA A 177 -17.13 -13.18 3.30
C ALA A 177 -18.02 -14.17 2.52
N ARG A 178 -18.06 -15.45 2.93
CA ARG A 178 -18.92 -16.47 2.32
C ARG A 178 -20.37 -16.37 2.78
N GLU A 179 -20.62 -15.72 3.91
CA GLU A 179 -21.90 -15.70 4.60
C GLU A 179 -22.46 -14.27 4.72
N ASP A 180 -21.58 -13.26 4.75
CA ASP A 180 -21.94 -11.85 4.90
C ASP A 180 -21.53 -11.01 3.67
N PRO A 181 -22.50 -10.43 2.93
CA PRO A 181 -22.22 -9.58 1.77
C PRO A 181 -21.35 -8.34 2.07
N GLU A 182 -21.49 -7.71 3.23
CA GLU A 182 -20.68 -6.52 3.57
C GLU A 182 -19.22 -6.91 3.82
N VAL A 183 -18.99 -8.11 4.36
CA VAL A 183 -17.64 -8.67 4.52
C VAL A 183 -17.09 -9.16 3.19
N ALA A 184 -17.95 -9.65 2.28
CA ALA A 184 -17.55 -10.01 0.92
C ALA A 184 -17.01 -8.80 0.15
N GLU A 185 -17.65 -7.64 0.29
CA GLU A 185 -17.18 -6.38 -0.30
C GLU A 185 -15.81 -5.97 0.28
N LEU A 186 -15.65 -6.07 1.61
CA LEU A 186 -14.35 -5.84 2.25
C LEU A 186 -13.30 -6.80 1.68
N ASN A 187 -13.54 -8.10 1.68
CA ASN A 187 -12.62 -9.11 1.16
C ASN A 187 -12.23 -8.87 -0.30
N SER A 188 -13.18 -8.45 -1.14
CA SER A 188 -12.92 -8.10 -2.53
C SER A 188 -11.99 -6.88 -2.64
N ALA A 189 -12.26 -5.82 -1.86
CA ALA A 189 -11.41 -4.63 -1.81
C ALA A 189 -9.99 -4.96 -1.33
N LEU A 190 -9.84 -5.85 -0.35
CA LEU A 190 -8.54 -6.33 0.12
C LEU A 190 -7.76 -7.03 -0.96
N ARG A 191 -8.42 -7.91 -1.72
CA ARG A 191 -7.78 -8.63 -2.80
C ARG A 191 -7.33 -7.68 -3.91
N VAL A 192 -8.18 -6.73 -4.30
CA VAL A 192 -7.87 -5.77 -5.37
C VAL A 192 -6.74 -4.83 -4.97
N GLU A 193 -6.78 -4.26 -3.77
CA GLU A 193 -5.71 -3.35 -3.32
C GLU A 193 -4.42 -4.12 -3.06
N GLY A 194 -4.51 -5.29 -2.42
CA GLY A 194 -3.35 -6.11 -2.07
C GLY A 194 -2.65 -6.75 -3.27
N SER A 195 -3.31 -6.91 -4.42
CA SER A 195 -2.65 -7.39 -5.65
C SER A 195 -2.12 -6.29 -6.55
N ARG A 196 -2.49 -5.02 -6.32
CA ARG A 196 -2.26 -3.93 -7.26
C ARG A 196 -0.81 -3.83 -7.74
N VAL A 197 0.16 -3.92 -6.82
CA VAL A 197 1.59 -3.81 -7.19
C VAL A 197 2.09 -5.04 -7.95
N LEU A 198 1.62 -6.25 -7.60
CA LEU A 198 1.91 -7.45 -8.40
C LEU A 198 1.34 -7.32 -9.81
N ASP A 199 0.12 -6.83 -9.94
CA ASP A 199 -0.54 -6.60 -11.24
C ASP A 199 0.28 -5.62 -12.09
N GLU A 200 0.76 -4.52 -11.50
CA GLU A 200 1.63 -3.53 -12.16
C GLU A 200 2.98 -4.12 -12.62
N ILE A 201 3.63 -4.93 -11.77
CA ILE A 201 4.90 -5.59 -12.11
C ILE A 201 4.70 -6.57 -13.29
N ILE A 202 3.61 -7.35 -13.27
CA ILE A 202 3.27 -8.30 -14.34
C ILE A 202 2.97 -7.55 -15.64
N GLU A 203 2.15 -6.50 -15.62
CA GLU A 203 1.83 -5.68 -16.79
C GLU A 203 3.10 -5.05 -17.42
N HIS A 204 4.02 -4.55 -16.58
CA HIS A 204 5.31 -4.04 -17.06
C HIS A 204 6.17 -5.16 -17.68
N GLY A 205 6.20 -6.34 -17.08
CA GLY A 205 6.89 -7.51 -17.64
C GLY A 205 6.36 -7.91 -19.01
N ILE A 206 5.04 -7.91 -19.19
CA ILE A 206 4.38 -8.17 -20.48
C ILE A 206 4.73 -7.09 -21.50
N THR A 207 4.61 -5.82 -21.12
CA THR A 207 4.89 -4.68 -22.01
C THR A 207 6.34 -4.66 -22.51
N ARG A 208 7.27 -5.20 -21.71
CA ARG A 208 8.69 -5.32 -22.05
C ARG A 208 9.05 -6.60 -22.80
N GLY A 209 8.07 -7.47 -23.09
CA GLY A 209 8.30 -8.76 -23.73
C GLY A 209 9.07 -9.76 -22.86
N LEU A 210 9.04 -9.61 -21.53
CA LEU A 210 9.65 -10.55 -20.59
C LEU A 210 8.68 -11.68 -20.20
N LEU A 211 7.38 -11.39 -20.20
CA LEU A 211 6.31 -12.32 -19.86
C LEU A 211 5.33 -12.47 -21.03
N ARG A 212 4.79 -13.66 -21.20
CA ARG A 212 3.70 -13.93 -22.13
C ARG A 212 2.42 -13.18 -21.70
N PRO A 213 1.54 -12.78 -22.65
CA PRO A 213 0.32 -12.04 -22.31
C PRO A 213 -0.67 -12.77 -21.39
N ASP A 214 -0.65 -14.11 -21.37
CA ASP A 214 -1.48 -14.92 -20.48
C ASP A 214 -1.08 -14.81 -19.00
N ALA A 215 0.12 -14.27 -18.72
CA ALA A 215 0.56 -13.96 -17.35
C ALA A 215 -0.32 -12.89 -16.68
N GLY A 216 -0.95 -11.99 -17.45
CA GLY A 216 -1.81 -10.92 -16.93
C GLY A 216 -3.23 -11.35 -16.61
N ALA A 217 -3.58 -12.63 -16.78
CA ALA A 217 -4.89 -13.13 -16.38
C ALA A 217 -5.04 -13.05 -14.84
N GLY A 218 -6.18 -12.56 -14.34
CA GLY A 218 -6.38 -12.40 -12.89
C GLY A 218 -6.24 -13.68 -12.05
N ALA A 219 -6.30 -14.87 -12.68
CA ALA A 219 -6.00 -16.14 -12.02
C ALA A 219 -4.51 -16.33 -11.69
N THR A 220 -3.62 -15.69 -12.45
CA THR A 220 -2.17 -15.90 -12.42
C THR A 220 -1.52 -15.29 -11.18
N VAL A 221 -2.06 -14.18 -10.65
CA VAL A 221 -1.64 -13.63 -9.33
C VAL A 221 -1.77 -14.68 -8.22
N SER A 222 -2.79 -15.54 -8.30
CA SER A 222 -3.01 -16.60 -7.31
C SER A 222 -1.88 -17.63 -7.28
N MET A 223 -1.08 -17.75 -8.35
CA MET A 223 0.11 -18.59 -8.39
C MET A 223 1.27 -18.04 -7.54
N LEU A 224 1.29 -16.73 -7.28
CA LEU A 224 2.29 -16.08 -6.43
C LEU A 224 1.83 -16.04 -4.96
N VAL A 225 0.60 -15.61 -4.70
CA VAL A 225 0.09 -15.43 -3.32
C VAL A 225 -0.50 -16.71 -2.71
N GLY A 226 -1.04 -17.60 -3.53
CA GLY A 226 -1.68 -18.85 -3.08
C GLY A 226 -0.73 -19.79 -2.34
N PRO A 227 0.50 -20.06 -2.83
CA PRO A 227 1.47 -20.89 -2.13
C PRO A 227 1.86 -20.34 -0.75
N VAL A 228 1.98 -19.00 -0.63
CA VAL A 228 2.25 -18.32 0.64
C VAL A 228 1.08 -18.52 1.61
N LEU A 229 -0.16 -18.34 1.16
CA LEU A 229 -1.36 -18.60 1.97
C LEU A 229 -1.47 -20.06 2.41
N PHE A 230 -1.18 -21.00 1.52
CA PHE A 230 -1.21 -22.43 1.83
C PHE A 230 -0.20 -22.78 2.92
N ARG A 231 1.05 -22.33 2.78
CA ARG A 231 2.10 -22.53 3.79
C ARG A 231 1.76 -21.87 5.11
N TYR A 232 1.25 -20.64 5.09
CA TYR A 232 0.80 -19.95 6.29
C TYR A 232 -0.27 -20.75 7.06
N LEU A 233 -1.21 -21.39 6.36
CA LEU A 233 -2.32 -22.15 6.97
C LEU A 233 -1.93 -23.55 7.42
N PHE A 234 -1.10 -24.26 6.66
CA PHE A 234 -0.91 -25.70 6.80
C PHE A 234 0.54 -26.12 7.11
N GLU A 235 1.53 -25.32 6.72
CA GLU A 235 2.96 -25.66 6.79
C GLU A 235 3.82 -24.44 7.20
N PRO A 236 3.56 -23.82 8.37
CA PRO A 236 4.17 -22.53 8.74
C PRO A 236 5.69 -22.60 8.87
N GLU A 237 6.26 -23.76 9.24
CA GLU A 237 7.71 -23.98 9.33
C GLU A 237 8.41 -23.86 7.97
N GLY A 238 7.67 -24.06 6.87
CA GLY A 238 8.17 -23.98 5.50
C GLY A 238 8.05 -22.59 4.86
N LEU A 239 7.51 -21.59 5.57
CA LEU A 239 7.27 -20.25 5.01
C LEU A 239 8.52 -19.35 5.11
N THR A 240 9.56 -19.73 4.37
CA THR A 240 10.88 -19.07 4.36
C THR A 240 11.02 -18.10 3.18
N ALA A 241 12.03 -17.21 3.24
CA ALA A 241 12.40 -16.36 2.10
C ALA A 241 12.80 -17.19 0.87
N SER A 242 13.54 -18.29 1.06
CA SER A 242 13.91 -19.20 -0.04
C SER A 242 12.70 -19.88 -0.69
N PHE A 243 11.61 -20.08 0.06
CA PHE A 243 10.36 -20.57 -0.51
C PHE A 243 9.72 -19.53 -1.42
N VAL A 244 9.70 -18.25 -1.00
CA VAL A 244 9.20 -17.14 -1.84
C VAL A 244 9.98 -17.05 -3.15
N GLU A 245 11.31 -17.10 -3.09
CA GLU A 245 12.16 -17.12 -4.29
C GLU A 245 11.78 -18.27 -5.22
N GLY A 246 11.64 -19.49 -4.68
CA GLY A 246 11.26 -20.67 -5.47
C GLY A 246 9.83 -20.65 -6.03
N VAL A 247 8.91 -19.87 -5.46
CA VAL A 247 7.58 -19.61 -6.01
C VAL A 247 7.68 -18.66 -7.21
N VAL A 248 8.44 -17.58 -7.06
CA VAL A 248 8.67 -16.60 -8.14
C VAL A 248 9.42 -17.24 -9.31
N ASP A 249 10.44 -18.04 -9.06
CA ASP A 249 11.21 -18.72 -10.11
C ASP A 249 10.31 -19.62 -10.97
N ARG A 250 9.43 -20.40 -10.34
CA ARG A 250 8.45 -21.24 -11.06
C ARG A 250 7.42 -20.43 -11.84
N PHE A 251 7.01 -19.28 -11.31
CA PHE A 251 6.13 -18.38 -12.04
C PHE A 251 6.81 -17.86 -13.30
N ILE A 252 8.06 -17.39 -13.18
CA ILE A 252 8.83 -16.90 -14.33
C ILE A 252 9.06 -18.04 -15.34
N GLU A 253 9.46 -19.23 -14.91
CA GLU A 253 9.60 -20.40 -15.80
C GLU A 253 8.30 -20.71 -16.56
N ALA A 254 7.14 -20.58 -15.92
CA ALA A 254 5.86 -20.87 -16.54
C ALA A 254 5.42 -19.83 -17.60
N PHE A 255 5.86 -18.57 -17.46
CA PHE A 255 5.34 -17.43 -18.22
C PHE A 255 6.40 -16.61 -18.97
N ALA A 256 7.69 -16.91 -18.81
CA ALA A 256 8.74 -16.26 -19.57
C ALA A 256 8.52 -16.50 -21.07
N ILE A 257 8.83 -15.49 -21.87
CA ILE A 257 8.93 -15.67 -23.31
C ILE A 257 10.29 -16.33 -23.57
N ASP A 258 10.27 -17.56 -24.06
CA ASP A 258 11.48 -18.18 -24.58
C ASP A 258 11.96 -17.34 -25.76
N VAL A 259 13.10 -16.68 -25.58
CA VAL A 259 13.85 -16.11 -26.69
C VAL A 259 14.53 -17.28 -27.39
N GLU A 260 13.75 -18.17 -28.01
CA GLU A 260 14.30 -19.12 -28.98
C GLU A 260 14.95 -18.29 -30.10
N GLY A 261 16.25 -18.50 -30.27
CA GLY A 261 17.15 -17.54 -30.88
C GLY A 261 16.78 -17.18 -32.32
N GLU A 262 16.96 -15.89 -32.63
CA GLU A 262 17.36 -15.46 -33.97
C GLU A 262 18.64 -16.24 -34.34
N GLN A 263 18.48 -17.30 -35.13
CA GLN A 263 19.53 -17.86 -35.97
C GLN A 263 19.46 -17.19 -37.34
#